data_AF-A0A2G9SEW9-F1
#
_entry.id   AF-A0A2G9SEW9-F1
#
_cell.length_a   1.000
_cell.length_b   1.000
_cell.length_c   1.000
_cell.angle_alpha   90.00
_cell.angle_beta   90.00
_cell.angle_gamma   90.00
#
_symmetry.space_group_name_H-M   'P 1'
#
loop_
_entity.id
_entity.type
_entity.pdbx_description
1 polymer ?
#
loop_
_entity_poly.entity_id
_entity_poly.type
_entity_poly.pdbx_seq_one_letter_code
_entity_poly.pdbx_strand_id
1 'polypeptide(L)'
;MQSNVPQLLFDVSLVVSRCKLLGEEVEYLMKWGAKYNIVRTDVKSNEVKLLFSSTAAFAKFELSIQISEMYPTDPLSFTVLNRIGNTEYSRVAAAISKVPVGLWLLKRAVKSIHEHLLV
;
A
#
# COMPACT_ATOMS: atom_id res chain seq x y z
N MET A 1 -1.47 -35.04 13.62
CA MET A 1 -1.02 -34.47 12.34
C MET A 1 0.44 -34.12 12.47
N GLN A 2 1.34 -34.92 11.89
CA GLN A 2 2.77 -34.60 11.88
C GLN A 2 3.01 -33.50 10.85
N SER A 3 3.46 -32.33 11.29
CA SER A 3 3.94 -31.28 10.40
C SER A 3 5.15 -31.80 9.63
N ASN A 4 5.04 -31.86 8.31
CA ASN A 4 6.17 -32.19 7.43
C ASN A 4 7.17 -31.03 7.50
N VAL A 5 8.31 -31.23 8.16
CA VAL A 5 9.33 -30.19 8.43
C VAL A 5 9.69 -29.37 7.18
N PRO A 6 9.96 -30.00 6.01
CA PRO A 6 10.11 -29.29 4.74
C PRO A 6 9.01 -28.27 4.40
N GLN A 7 7.74 -28.64 4.57
CA GLN A 7 6.62 -27.76 4.27
C GLN A 7 6.59 -26.57 5.23
N LEU A 8 6.80 -26.83 6.52
CA LEU A 8 6.85 -25.78 7.54
C LEU A 8 7.99 -24.78 7.26
N LEU A 9 9.17 -25.27 6.88
CA LEU A 9 10.31 -24.41 6.53
C LEU A 9 10.02 -23.57 5.28
N PHE A 10 9.35 -24.16 4.28
CA PHE A 10 8.92 -23.43 3.09
C PHE A 10 7.92 -22.32 3.44
N ASP A 11 6.88 -22.62 4.22
CA ASP A 11 5.84 -21.67 4.59
C ASP A 11 6.43 -20.50 5.40
N VAL A 12 7.29 -20.79 6.37
CA VAL A 12 7.99 -19.76 7.16
C VAL A 12 8.88 -18.91 6.27
N SER A 13 9.65 -19.52 5.37
CA SER A 13 10.53 -18.79 4.44
C SER A 13 9.73 -17.87 3.51
N LEU A 14 8.56 -18.32 3.05
CA LEU A 14 7.67 -17.54 2.22
C LEU A 14 7.12 -16.32 2.96
N VAL A 15 6.65 -16.49 4.19
CA VAL A 15 6.16 -15.38 5.04
C VAL A 15 7.27 -14.38 5.30
N VAL A 16 8.47 -14.83 5.69
CA VAL A 16 9.63 -13.96 5.94
C VAL A 16 9.99 -13.16 4.68
N SER A 17 9.99 -13.79 3.51
CA SER A 17 10.27 -13.14 2.23
C SER A 17 9.23 -12.05 1.91
N ARG A 18 7.94 -12.33 2.11
CA ARG A 18 6.85 -11.37 1.91
C ARG A 18 6.92 -10.19 2.87
N CYS A 19 7.21 -10.44 4.15
CA CYS A 19 7.39 -9.38 5.14
C CYS A 19 8.60 -8.49 4.82
N LYS A 20 9.71 -9.09 4.37
CA LYS A 20 10.89 -8.35 3.94
C LYS A 20 10.56 -7.44 2.75
N LEU A 21 9.88 -7.95 1.74
CA LEU A 21 9.41 -7.18 0.59
C LEU A 21 8.55 -5.98 1.03
N LEU A 22 7.55 -6.21 1.87
CA LEU A 22 6.69 -5.15 2.39
C LEU A 22 7.49 -4.09 3.17
N GLY A 23 8.45 -4.53 3.99
CA GLY A 23 9.36 -3.64 4.72
C GLY A 23 10.16 -2.73 3.78
N GLU A 24 10.71 -3.29 2.70
CA GLU A 24 11.43 -2.53 1.67
C GLU A 24 10.51 -1.51 0.96
N GLU A 25 9.24 -1.86 0.74
CA GLU A 25 8.24 -0.94 0.17
C GLU A 25 7.91 0.23 1.09
N VAL A 26 7.66 -0.06 2.38
CA VAL A 26 7.37 0.95 3.39
C VAL A 26 8.58 1.87 3.58
N GLU A 27 9.79 1.32 3.71
CA GLU A 27 11.01 2.11 3.84
C GLU A 27 11.22 3.03 2.64
N TYR A 28 10.94 2.52 1.44
CA TYR A 28 10.98 3.33 0.22
C TYR A 28 9.99 4.50 0.27
N LEU A 29 8.74 4.26 0.71
CA LEU A 29 7.73 5.32 0.81
C LEU A 29 8.04 6.33 1.92
N MET A 30 8.63 5.89 3.03
CA MET A 30 9.11 6.79 4.08
C MET A 30 10.21 7.73 3.57
N LYS A 31 11.15 7.22 2.77
CA LYS A 31 12.27 8.01 2.23
C LYS A 31 11.91 8.87 1.02
N TRP A 32 11.05 8.34 0.15
CA TRP A 32 10.81 8.89 -1.19
C TRP A 32 9.34 9.21 -1.47
N GLY A 33 8.46 9.14 -0.48
CA GLY A 33 7.01 9.36 -0.64
C GLY A 33 6.65 10.73 -1.20
N ALA A 34 7.47 11.76 -0.91
CA ALA A 34 7.25 13.12 -1.38
C ALA A 34 7.11 13.22 -2.91
N LYS A 35 7.81 12.35 -3.68
CA LYS A 35 7.71 12.32 -5.15
C LYS A 35 6.36 11.80 -5.68
N TYR A 36 5.52 11.28 -4.79
CA TYR A 36 4.15 10.84 -5.06
C TYR A 36 3.12 11.67 -4.29
N ASN A 37 3.50 12.87 -3.83
CA ASN A 37 2.66 13.75 -3.01
C ASN A 37 2.30 13.17 -1.63
N ILE A 38 3.04 12.17 -1.14
CA ILE A 38 2.89 11.69 0.25
C ILE A 38 3.66 12.63 1.17
N VAL A 39 2.93 13.23 2.11
CA VAL A 39 3.51 14.13 3.13
C VAL A 39 3.72 13.44 4.47
N ARG A 40 3.08 12.29 4.69
CA ARG A 40 3.23 11.49 5.90
C ARG A 40 2.97 10.02 5.62
N THR A 41 3.81 9.17 6.20
CA THR A 41 3.63 7.72 6.22
C THR A 41 3.70 7.28 7.68
N ASP A 42 2.70 6.51 8.13
CA ASP A 42 2.70 5.90 9.45
C ASP A 42 2.42 4.40 9.31
N VAL A 43 3.04 3.60 10.16
CA VAL A 43 2.78 2.16 10.23
C VAL A 43 2.38 1.82 11.65
N LYS A 44 1.25 1.13 11.80
CA LYS A 44 0.76 0.65 13.10
C LYS A 44 0.21 -0.75 12.94
N SER A 45 0.82 -1.72 13.61
CA SER A 45 0.44 -3.12 13.52
C SER A 45 0.47 -3.62 12.06
N ASN A 46 -0.68 -4.01 11.50
CA ASN A 46 -0.85 -4.44 10.11
C ASN A 46 -1.43 -3.33 9.20
N GLU A 47 -1.40 -2.07 9.65
CA GLU A 47 -1.94 -0.95 8.91
C GLU A 47 -0.83 0.00 8.44
N VAL A 48 -0.85 0.35 7.15
CA VAL A 48 -0.01 1.40 6.56
C VAL A 48 -0.89 2.60 6.23
N LYS A 49 -0.61 3.75 6.83
CA LYS A 49 -1.31 5.01 6.55
C LYS A 49 -0.45 5.93 5.71
N LEU A 50 -1.06 6.50 4.67
CA LEU A 50 -0.43 7.44 3.75
C LEU A 50 -1.29 8.70 3.66
N LEU A 51 -0.73 9.84 4.03
CA LEU A 51 -1.35 11.14 3.82
C LEU A 51 -0.86 11.74 2.50
N PHE A 52 -1.75 11.82 1.53
CA PHE A 52 -1.52 12.48 0.26
C PHE A 52 -1.94 13.95 0.33
N SER A 53 -1.16 14.82 -0.32
CA SER A 53 -1.46 16.25 -0.43
C SER A 53 -0.91 16.82 -1.74
N SER A 54 -1.79 17.31 -2.61
CA SER A 54 -1.44 17.98 -3.86
C SER A 54 -2.22 19.28 -4.00
N THR A 55 -1.49 20.39 -4.16
CA THR A 55 -2.10 21.69 -4.47
C THR A 55 -2.55 21.75 -5.92
N ALA A 56 -1.80 21.17 -6.85
CA ALA A 56 -2.14 21.11 -8.27
C ALA A 56 -3.49 20.42 -8.52
N ALA A 57 -3.73 19.28 -7.85
CA ALA A 57 -4.98 18.55 -7.93
C ALA A 57 -6.06 19.02 -6.93
N PHE A 58 -5.77 20.06 -6.13
CA PHE A 58 -6.61 20.53 -5.01
C PHE A 58 -7.13 19.37 -4.14
N ALA A 59 -6.23 18.48 -3.72
CA ALA A 59 -6.59 17.24 -3.04
C ALA A 59 -5.73 17.01 -1.80
N LYS A 60 -6.37 16.64 -0.69
CA LYS A 60 -5.70 16.12 0.51
C LYS A 60 -6.55 15.01 1.12
N PHE A 61 -6.00 13.83 1.25
CA PHE A 61 -6.72 12.67 1.80
C PHE A 61 -5.74 11.69 2.44
N GLU A 62 -6.25 10.92 3.40
CA GLU A 62 -5.53 9.85 4.06
C GLU A 62 -6.02 8.51 3.53
N LEU A 63 -5.08 7.64 3.18
CA LEU A 63 -5.33 6.26 2.77
C LEU A 63 -4.84 5.35 3.88
N SER A 64 -5.72 4.55 4.46
CA SER A 64 -5.35 3.52 5.44
C SER A 64 -5.46 2.15 4.79
N ILE A 65 -4.34 1.45 4.67
CA ILE A 65 -4.23 0.16 3.99
C ILE A 65 -4.05 -0.93 5.03
N GLN A 66 -4.95 -1.91 5.04
CA GLN A 66 -4.88 -3.10 5.88
C GLN A 66 -4.11 -4.19 5.15
N ILE A 67 -2.98 -4.59 5.71
CA ILE A 67 -2.09 -5.60 5.14
C ILE A 67 -2.62 -6.99 5.49
N SER A 68 -2.96 -7.76 4.46
CA SER A 68 -3.36 -9.18 4.55
C SER A 68 -2.16 -10.09 4.80
N GLU A 69 -2.39 -11.24 5.46
CA GLU A 69 -1.42 -12.34 5.60
C GLU A 69 -0.96 -12.88 4.23
N MET A 70 -1.82 -12.74 3.22
CA MET A 70 -1.56 -13.14 1.85
C MET A 70 -0.88 -12.05 1.03
N TYR A 71 -0.42 -10.95 1.63
CA TYR A 71 0.35 -9.95 0.89
C TYR A 71 1.60 -10.58 0.24
N PRO A 72 1.93 -10.28 -1.03
CA PRO A 72 1.28 -9.33 -1.94
C PRO A 72 0.30 -9.99 -2.94
N THR A 73 -0.18 -11.21 -2.71
CA THR A 73 -1.01 -11.96 -3.67
C THR A 73 -2.48 -11.58 -3.63
N ASP A 74 -2.94 -10.96 -2.53
CA ASP A 74 -4.31 -10.46 -2.42
C ASP A 74 -4.41 -8.98 -2.78
N PRO A 75 -5.59 -8.52 -3.28
CA PRO A 75 -5.87 -7.10 -3.43
C PRO A 75 -5.73 -6.33 -2.12
N LEU A 76 -5.35 -5.06 -2.20
CA LEU A 76 -5.26 -4.19 -1.03
C LEU A 76 -6.66 -3.90 -0.46
N SER A 77 -6.84 -4.14 0.84
CA SER A 77 -7.98 -3.64 1.59
C SER A 77 -7.64 -2.27 2.15
N PHE A 78 -8.50 -1.27 1.94
CA PHE A 78 -8.20 0.09 2.36
C PHE A 78 -9.44 0.93 2.66
N THR A 79 -9.23 2.02 3.38
CA THR A 79 -10.21 3.09 3.59
C THR A 79 -9.63 4.44 3.19
N VAL A 80 -10.51 5.38 2.83
CA VAL A 80 -10.14 6.73 2.39
C VAL A 80 -10.82 7.76 3.29
N LEU A 81 -10.03 8.67 3.86
CA LEU A 81 -10.51 9.83 4.59
C LEU A 81 -10.13 11.10 3.82
N ASN A 82 -11.12 11.69 3.16
CA ASN A 82 -10.95 12.97 2.46
C ASN A 82 -10.82 14.12 3.47
N ARG A 83 -9.88 15.04 3.22
CA ARG A 83 -9.67 16.25 4.03
C ARG A 83 -9.88 17.54 3.23
N ILE A 84 -9.42 17.57 1.97
CA ILE A 84 -9.58 18.69 1.04
C ILE A 84 -9.84 18.13 -0.36
N GLY A 85 -10.72 18.78 -1.11
CA GLY A 85 -11.16 18.34 -2.44
C GLY A 85 -12.27 17.30 -2.35
N ASN A 86 -12.46 16.54 -3.43
CA ASN A 86 -13.52 15.53 -3.56
C ASN A 86 -12.94 14.15 -3.90
N THR A 87 -11.96 13.69 -3.11
CA THR A 87 -11.40 12.34 -3.29
C THR A 87 -12.27 11.32 -2.57
N GLU A 88 -13.04 10.58 -3.35
CA GLU A 88 -13.89 9.49 -2.86
C GLU A 88 -13.20 8.13 -2.94
N TYR A 89 -13.70 7.18 -2.15
CA TYR A 89 -13.25 5.78 -2.18
C TYR A 89 -13.26 5.20 -3.60
N SER A 90 -14.32 5.45 -4.38
CA SER A 90 -14.50 4.94 -5.75
C SER A 90 -13.35 5.33 -6.67
N ARG A 91 -12.86 6.58 -6.58
CA ARG A 91 -11.75 7.10 -7.40
C ARG A 91 -10.42 6.44 -7.03
N VAL A 92 -10.18 6.27 -5.74
CA VAL A 92 -8.98 5.58 -5.25
C VAL A 92 -9.03 4.09 -5.61
N ALA A 93 -10.18 3.44 -5.45
CA ALA A 93 -10.39 2.05 -5.86
C ALA A 93 -10.15 1.85 -7.36
N ALA A 94 -10.63 2.77 -8.20
CA ALA A 94 -10.38 2.72 -9.64
C ALA A 94 -8.90 2.93 -10.01
N ALA A 95 -8.13 3.66 -9.20
CA ALA A 95 -6.68 3.79 -9.39
C ALA A 95 -5.93 2.52 -8.95
N ILE A 96 -6.31 1.93 -7.81
CA ILE A 96 -5.68 0.72 -7.28
C ILE A 96 -6.03 -0.51 -8.12
N SER A 97 -7.26 -0.63 -8.64
CA SER A 97 -7.71 -1.79 -9.43
C SER A 97 -6.93 -2.00 -10.74
N LYS A 98 -6.26 -0.94 -11.23
CA LYS A 98 -5.36 -1.00 -12.39
C LYS A 98 -4.04 -1.71 -12.09
N VAL A 99 -3.73 -1.94 -10.82
CA VAL A 99 -2.45 -2.51 -10.37
C VAL A 99 -2.62 -4.00 -10.11
N PRO A 100 -1.97 -4.88 -10.89
CA PRO A 100 -1.97 -6.31 -10.60
C PRO A 100 -1.33 -6.60 -9.24
N VAL A 101 -1.88 -7.58 -8.52
CA VAL A 101 -1.24 -8.15 -7.31
C VAL A 101 0.17 -8.67 -7.61
N GLY A 102 0.99 -8.86 -6.57
CA GLY A 102 2.35 -9.39 -6.68
C GLY A 102 3.45 -8.38 -6.34
N LEU A 103 4.66 -8.62 -6.83
CA LEU A 103 5.87 -7.89 -6.42
C LEU A 103 5.67 -6.36 -6.45
N TRP A 104 6.12 -5.68 -5.41
CA TRP A 104 6.03 -4.23 -5.27
C TRP A 104 4.59 -3.66 -5.33
N LEU A 105 3.59 -4.39 -4.85
CA LEU A 105 2.18 -4.01 -4.93
C LEU A 105 1.91 -2.63 -4.31
N LEU A 106 2.37 -2.38 -3.09
CA LEU A 106 2.15 -1.12 -2.39
C LEU A 106 2.79 0.06 -3.15
N LYS A 107 4.03 -0.09 -3.61
CA LYS A 107 4.71 0.95 -4.41
C LYS A 107 4.00 1.22 -5.73
N ARG A 108 3.54 0.18 -6.42
CA ARG A 108 2.81 0.31 -7.69
C ARG A 108 1.43 0.94 -7.48
N ALA A 109 0.74 0.60 -6.40
CA ALA A 109 -0.53 1.24 -6.01
C ALA A 109 -0.35 2.74 -5.74
N VAL A 110 0.66 3.12 -4.95
CA VAL A 110 0.98 4.54 -4.70
C VAL A 110 1.29 5.29 -5.99
N LYS A 111 2.10 4.69 -6.87
CA LYS A 111 2.40 5.28 -8.19
C LYS A 111 1.12 5.51 -9.01
N SER A 112 0.24 4.51 -9.07
CA SER A 112 -1.03 4.62 -9.80
C SER A 112 -1.93 5.71 -9.22
N ILE A 113 -2.04 5.81 -7.89
CA ILE A 113 -2.81 6.88 -7.21
C ILE A 113 -2.26 8.25 -7.61
N HIS A 114 -0.93 8.43 -7.55
CA HIS A 114 -0.30 9.69 -7.91
C HIS A 114 -0.64 10.07 -9.36
N GLU A 115 -0.37 9.19 -10.31
CA GLU A 115 -0.56 9.45 -11.75
C GLU A 115 -2.02 9.78 -12.13
N HIS A 116 -3.00 9.24 -11.41
CA HIS A 116 -4.41 9.40 -11.79
C HIS A 116 -5.17 10.44 -10.95
N LEU A 117 -4.69 10.78 -9.75
CA LEU A 117 -5.45 11.60 -8.80
C LEU A 117 -4.70 12.84 -8.30
N LEU A 118 -3.38 12.93 -8.45
CA LEU A 118 -2.56 13.94 -7.77
C LEU A 118 -1.70 14.81 -8.68
N VAL A 119 -1.57 14.43 -9.95
CA VAL A 119 -0.90 15.21 -11.01
C VAL A 119 -1.92 16.07 -11.74
#